data_AF-A0A3D5FME7-F1
#
_entry.id   AF-A0A3D5FME7-F1
#
_cell.length_a   1.000
_cell.length_b   1.000
_cell.length_c   1.000
_cell.angle_alpha   90.00
_cell.angle_beta   90.00
_cell.angle_gamma   90.00
#
_symmetry.space_group_name_H-M   'P 1'
#
loop_
_entity.id
_entity.type
_entity.pdbx_description
1 polymer ?
#
loop_
_entity_poly.entity_id
_entity_poly.type
_entity_poly.pdbx_seq_one_letter_code
_entity_poly.pdbx_strand_id
1 'polypeptide(L)' 'MQLLVTGGSGFIGSNFARHVLTTSDDQVTILDALTYAGNRANLADLEVDPRLRFVHGDICDRELVASLMPGYDA' A
#
# COMPACT_ATOMS: atom_id res chain seq x y z
N MET A 1 -7.43 -5.32 10.79
CA MET A 1 -8.05 -4.40 9.82
C MET A 1 -7.38 -4.56 8.47
N GLN A 2 -8.08 -4.25 7.39
CA GLN A 2 -7.51 -4.15 6.04
C GLN A 2 -7.34 -2.66 5.69
N LEU A 3 -6.10 -2.23 5.46
CA LEU A 3 -5.76 -0.83 5.16
C LEU A 3 -5.37 -0.66 3.69
N LEU A 4 -5.95 0.33 3.02
CA LEU A 4 -5.58 0.74 1.66
C LEU A 4 -4.69 1.98 1.72
N VAL A 5 -3.37 1.80 1.54
CA VAL A 5 -2.38 2.88 1.61
C VAL A 5 -2.05 3.39 0.21
N THR A 6 -2.55 4.58 -0.11
CA THR A 6 -2.26 5.24 -1.39
C THR A 6 -0.94 6.01 -1.33
N GLY A 7 -0.11 5.93 -2.38
CA GLY A 7 1.23 6.55 -2.37
C GLY A 7 2.23 5.83 -1.44
N GLY A 8 1.97 4.54 -1.17
CA GLY A 8 2.72 3.74 -0.20
C GLY A 8 4.16 3.40 -0.59
N SER A 9 4.57 3.64 -1.84
CA SER A 9 5.97 3.46 -2.28
C SER A 9 6.83 4.71 -2.08
N GLY A 10 6.24 5.82 -1.64
CA GLY A 10 6.97 7.04 -1.25
C GLY A 10 7.62 6.92 0.14
N PHE A 11 8.24 8.02 0.60
CA PHE A 11 8.96 8.05 1.88
C PHE A 11 8.07 7.76 3.10
N ILE A 12 6.99 8.53 3.28
CA ILE A 12 6.09 8.38 4.44
C ILE A 12 5.28 7.09 4.32
N GLY A 13 4.71 6.82 3.14
CA GLY A 13 3.84 5.67 2.92
C GLY A 13 4.54 4.32 3.19
N SER A 14 5.80 4.17 2.77
CA SER A 14 6.56 2.93 3.00
C SER A 14 6.92 2.73 4.47
N ASN A 15 7.27 3.80 5.18
CA ASN A 15 7.51 3.75 6.62
C ASN A 15 6.22 3.50 7.42
N PHE A 16 5.08 4.04 6.97
CA PHE A 16 3.78 3.75 7.56
C PHE A 16 3.43 2.27 7.42
N ALA A 17 3.55 1.70 6.22
CA ALA A 17 3.29 0.27 5.99
C ALA A 17 4.21 -0.61 6.85
N ARG A 18 5.50 -0.27 6.92
CA ARG A 18 6.48 -0.93 7.79
C ARG A 18 6.08 -0.88 9.25
N HIS A 19 5.67 0.29 9.74
CA HIS A 19 5.22 0.47 11.11
C HIS A 19 4.02 -0.41 11.40
N VAL A 20 2.95 -0.33 10.59
CA VAL A 20 1.73 -1.13 10.76
C VAL A 20 2.03 -2.63 10.80
N LEU A 21 2.79 -3.14 9.83
CA LEU A 21 3.12 -4.56 9.76
C LEU A 21 3.99 -5.03 10.94
N THR A 22 4.78 -4.14 11.54
CA THR A 22 5.61 -4.47 12.70
C THR A 22 4.84 -4.40 14.03
N THR A 23 3.87 -3.50 14.14
CA THR A 23 3.24 -3.16 15.44
C THR A 23 1.81 -3.66 15.58
N SER A 24 1.25 -4.28 14.54
CA SER A 24 -0.12 -4.79 14.53
C SER A 24 -0.25 -6.11 13.74
N ASP A 25 -1.44 -6.70 13.79
CA ASP A 25 -1.86 -7.84 12.97
C ASP A 25 -2.61 -7.41 11.69
N ASP A 26 -2.59 -6.11 11.36
CA ASP A 26 -3.32 -5.56 10.22
C ASP A 26 -2.70 -5.95 8.87
N GLN A 27 -3.53 -5.94 7.83
CA GLN A 27 -3.12 -6.16 6.45
C GLN A 27 -3.02 -4.82 5.72
N VAL A 28 -1.99 -4.68 4.89
CA VAL A 28 -1.74 -3.44 4.15
C VAL A 28 -1.74 -3.74 2.66
N THR A 29 -2.60 -3.05 1.92
CA THR A 29 -2.52 -2.98 0.47
C THR A 29 -2.02 -1.61 0.05
N ILE A 30 -0.90 -1.58 -0.64
CA ILE A 30 -0.33 -0.36 -1.22
C ILE A 30 -0.93 -0.15 -2.61
N LEU A 31 -1.57 1.00 -2.85
CA LEU A 31 -1.89 1.48 -4.20
C LEU A 31 -0.92 2.61 -4.55
N ASP A 32 -0.07 2.42 -5.54
CA ASP A 32 0.91 3.44 -5.93
C ASP A 32 1.08 3.46 -7.45
N ALA A 33 1.15 4.66 -8.03
CA ALA A 33 1.35 4.85 -9.46
C ALA A 33 2.83 4.75 -9.90
N LEU A 34 3.76 4.70 -8.93
CA LEU A 34 5.20 4.75 -9.14
C LEU A 34 5.62 5.94 -10.01
N THR A 35 5.06 7.12 -9.68
CA THR A 35 5.49 8.39 -10.26
C THR A 35 6.89 8.76 -9.77
N TYR A 36 7.34 9.99 -10.04
CA TYR A 36 8.71 10.46 -9.72
C TYR A 36 9.21 10.09 -8.30
N ALA A 37 8.37 10.20 -7.27
CA ALA A 37 8.76 9.96 -5.89
C ALA A 37 8.48 8.53 -5.39
N GLY A 38 7.81 7.70 -6.19
CA GLY A 38 7.48 6.32 -5.83
C GLY A 38 8.65 5.39 -6.14
N ASN A 39 9.14 4.66 -5.14
CA ASN A 39 10.22 3.69 -5.33
C ASN A 39 9.85 2.32 -4.74
N ARG A 40 9.67 1.33 -5.60
CA ARG A 40 9.34 -0.05 -5.21
C ARG A 40 10.35 -0.65 -4.24
N ALA A 41 11.63 -0.26 -4.35
CA ALA A 41 12.69 -0.75 -3.47
C ALA A 41 12.48 -0.37 -1.99
N ASN A 42 11.68 0.67 -1.70
CA ASN A 42 11.33 1.05 -0.32
C ASN A 42 10.49 -0.01 0.40
N LEU A 43 9.87 -0.93 -0.36
CA LEU A 43 9.02 -2.01 0.15
C LEU A 43 9.69 -3.39 0.06
N ALA A 44 10.92 -3.49 -0.48
CA ALA A 44 11.56 -4.76 -0.84
C ALA A 44 11.67 -5.75 0.34
N ASP A 45 11.90 -5.24 1.53
CA ASP A 45 12.02 -6.04 2.75
C ASP A 45 10.65 -6.43 3.35
N LEU A 46 9.57 -5.80 2.90
CA LEU A 46 8.20 -6.13 3.29
C LEU A 46 7.51 -7.08 2.29
N GLU A 47 8.05 -7.28 1.08
CA GLU A 47 7.43 -8.15 0.05
C GLU A 47 7.29 -9.61 0.47
N VAL A 48 8.04 -10.03 1.49
CA VAL A 48 7.96 -11.38 2.08
C VAL A 48 6.84 -11.53 3.12
N ASP A 49 6.26 -10.43 3.61
CA ASP A 49 5.17 -10.48 4.57
C ASP A 49 3.85 -10.80 3.84
N PRO A 50 3.16 -11.91 4.17
CA PRO A 50 1.91 -12.29 3.51
C PRO A 50 0.76 -11.30 3.73
N ARG A 51 0.89 -10.37 4.68
CA ARG A 51 -0.09 -9.31 4.96
C ARG A 51 0.13 -8.06 4.12
N LEU A 52 1.22 -7.99 3.35
CA LEU A 52 1.45 -6.92 2.38
C LEU A 52 0.97 -7.33 0.99
N ARG A 53 0.14 -6.49 0.37
CA ARG A 53 -0.20 -6.57 -1.04
C ARG A 53 0.18 -5.28 -1.74
N PHE A 54 0.57 -5.38 -3.02
CA PHE A 54 0.80 -4.22 -3.87
C PHE A 54 -0.09 -4.21 -5.09
N VAL A 55 -0.55 -3.02 -5.43
CA VAL A 55 -1.29 -2.72 -6.65
C VAL A 55 -0.63 -1.53 -7.32
N HIS A 56 -0.10 -1.74 -8.52
CA HIS A 56 0.37 -0.64 -9.36
C HIS A 56 -0.83 0.01 -10.03
N GLY A 57 -1.05 1.30 -9.77
CA GLY A 57 -2.14 2.05 -10.38
C GLY A 57 -2.24 3.47 -9.86
N ASP A 58 -3.01 4.29 -10.57
CA ASP A 58 -3.28 5.68 -10.18
C ASP A 58 -4.54 5.75 -9.32
N ILE A 59 -4.48 6.51 -8.21
CA ILE A 59 -5.66 6.80 -7.39
C ILE A 59 -6.72 7.62 -8.15
N CYS A 60 -6.33 8.31 -9.23
CA CYS A 60 -7.25 9.02 -10.10
C CYS A 60 -8.06 8.07 -11.00
N ASP A 61 -7.67 6.79 -11.13
CA ASP A 61 -8.46 5.77 -11.82
C ASP A 61 -9.65 5.37 -10.95
N ARG A 62 -10.81 5.95 -11.28
CA ARG A 62 -12.06 5.74 -10.56
C ARG A 62 -12.49 4.29 -10.55
N GLU A 63 -12.35 3.57 -11.66
CA GLU A 63 -12.80 2.19 -11.77
C GLU A 63 -11.92 1.28 -10.92
N LEU A 64 -10.60 1.48 -10.98
CA LEU A 64 -9.65 0.79 -10.13
C LEU A 64 -9.96 1.01 -8.64
N VAL A 65 -10.07 2.27 -8.21
CA VAL A 65 -10.33 2.59 -6.79
C VAL A 65 -11.68 2.02 -6.34
N ALA A 66 -12.72 2.11 -7.16
CA ALA A 66 -14.02 1.53 -6.86
C ALA A 66 -13.97 0.00 -6.71
N SER A 67 -13.12 -0.68 -7.49
CA SER A 67 -12.91 -2.13 -7.38
C SER A 67 -12.09 -2.52 -6.14
N LEU A 68 -11.22 -1.63 -5.66
CA LEU A 68 -10.34 -1.88 -4.52
C LEU A 68 -11.02 -1.59 -3.18
N MET A 69 -11.82 -0.53 -3.07
CA MET A 69 -12.39 -0.10 -1.78
C MET A 69 -13.17 -1.18 -0.99
N PRO A 70 -13.97 -2.08 -1.60
CA PRO A 70 -14.76 -3.05 -0.83
C PRO A 70 -13.89 -3.95 0.06
N GLY A 71 -14.21 -3.98 1.36
CA GLY A 71 -13.53 -4.83 2.34
C GLY A 71 -12.34 -4.19 3.05
N TYR A 72 -11.95 -2.96 2.70
CA TYR A 72 -11.01 -2.16 3.49
C TYR A 72 -11.73 -1.39 4.58
N ASP A 73 -11.10 -1.33 5.75
CA ASP A 73 -11.62 -0.62 6.91
C ASP A 73 -11.17 0.85 6.95
N ALA A 74 -10.04 1.16 6.30
CA ALA A 74 -9.47 2.50 6.17
C ALA A 74 -8.60 2.65 4.91
#